data_AF-A0A9Q1G4R0-F1
#
_entry.id   AF-A0A9Q1G4R0-F1
#
_cell.length_a   1.000
_cell.length_b   1.000
_cell.length_c   1.000
_cell.angle_alpha   90.00
_cell.angle_beta   90.00
_cell.angle_gamma   90.00
#
_symmetry.space_group_name_H-M   'P 1'
#
loop_
_entity.id
_entity.type
_entity.pdbx_description
1 polymer ?
#
loop_
_entity_poly.entity_id
_entity_poly.type
_entity_poly.pdbx_seq_one_letter_code
_entity_poly.pdbx_strand_id
1 'polypeptide(L)'
;MFLNSFLVVVTNLAAGLLGNASFRRHFHLVLSGLVLFGPALSLWVSHYSIFANKSHYLYRKFLRSGWGWTCIFAGSFVFLLYFSVQRSLALSLRHLSRLVTAGLLWVGFRRALSLLENATGSCYEPLRASLSGQLPQGLGGVGVGVGQPLLLLHEGESKTSCLKSGMLWRGYEVSEDAFLLCLCCLLLAEETAVFGPYLALGGVSGAPLRLLFLFCVFLLGLWVFLLLCLLAHFPQFPTQLLGGALGCLGWRSLYQGWYRLGPSWYCPGRPGVGLLTTAEKGRRNT
;
A
#
# COMPACT_ATOMS: atom_id res chain seq x y z
N MET A 1 10.95 36.06 -6.48
CA MET A 1 10.31 36.20 -5.14
C MET A 1 8.99 35.44 -5.05
N PHE A 2 8.05 35.64 -5.98
CA PHE A 2 6.73 34.95 -5.97
C PHE A 2 6.79 33.41 -5.83
N LEU A 3 7.62 32.73 -6.61
CA LEU A 3 7.70 31.25 -6.58
C LEU A 3 8.14 30.70 -5.21
N ASN A 4 9.09 31.38 -4.55
CA ASN A 4 9.57 30.97 -3.23
C ASN A 4 8.50 31.22 -2.17
N SER A 5 7.84 32.39 -2.20
CA SER A 5 6.73 32.69 -1.30
C SER A 5 5.59 31.69 -1.48
N PHE A 6 5.21 31.38 -2.72
CA PHE A 6 4.18 30.37 -3.02
C PHE A 6 4.57 28.99 -2.49
N LEU A 7 5.80 28.54 -2.75
CA LEU A 7 6.33 27.28 -2.25
C LEU A 7 6.23 27.20 -0.72
N VAL A 8 6.62 28.26 -0.02
CA VAL A 8 6.56 28.34 1.44
C VAL A 8 5.11 28.25 1.94
N VAL A 9 4.20 29.00 1.35
CA VAL A 9 2.77 29.04 1.74
C VAL A 9 2.12 27.67 1.56
N VAL A 10 2.22 27.08 0.36
CA VAL A 10 1.63 25.77 0.06
C VAL A 10 2.20 24.69 0.97
N THR A 11 3.52 24.70 1.17
CA THR A 11 4.19 23.75 2.05
C THR A 11 3.74 23.89 3.50
N ASN A 12 3.63 25.12 4.02
CA ASN A 12 3.21 25.36 5.40
C ASN A 12 1.75 24.93 5.63
N LEU A 13 0.86 25.20 4.67
CA LEU A 13 -0.54 24.76 4.73
C LEU A 13 -0.63 23.23 4.74
N ALA A 14 0.05 22.56 3.82
CA ALA A 14 0.08 21.10 3.75
C ALA A 14 0.71 20.49 5.00
N ALA A 15 1.82 21.04 5.50
CA ALA A 15 2.47 20.59 6.73
C ALA A 15 1.59 20.80 7.97
N GLY A 16 0.82 21.90 8.02
CA GLY A 16 -0.17 22.15 9.07
C GLY A 16 -1.30 21.13 9.05
N LEU A 17 -1.83 20.79 7.86
CA LEU A 17 -2.88 19.80 7.70
C LEU A 17 -2.41 18.40 8.12
N LEU A 18 -1.28 17.93 7.57
CA LEU A 18 -0.70 16.60 7.85
C LEU A 18 -0.18 16.48 9.29
N GLY A 19 0.34 17.58 9.84
CA GLY A 19 0.85 17.66 11.21
C GLY A 19 -0.23 17.75 12.28
N ASN A 20 -1.48 18.04 11.91
CA ASN A 20 -2.60 18.14 12.85
C ASN A 20 -2.83 16.80 13.57
N ALA A 21 -2.97 16.85 14.90
CA ALA A 21 -3.25 15.69 15.73
C ALA A 21 -4.51 14.93 15.28
N SER A 22 -5.54 15.66 14.82
CA SER A 22 -6.76 15.05 14.30
C SER A 22 -6.51 14.24 13.03
N PHE A 23 -5.71 14.75 12.09
CA PHE A 23 -5.34 14.02 10.88
C PHE A 23 -4.57 12.74 11.24
N ARG A 24 -3.53 12.87 12.06
CA ARG A 24 -2.69 11.73 12.49
C ARG A 24 -3.48 10.63 13.19
N ARG A 25 -4.47 11.01 14.01
CA ARG A 25 -5.30 10.05 14.76
C ARG A 25 -6.34 9.37 13.88
N HIS A 26 -6.98 10.08 12.95
CA HIS A 26 -8.16 9.57 12.24
C HIS A 26 -7.89 9.13 10.80
N PHE A 27 -6.74 9.43 10.21
CA PHE A 27 -6.46 9.08 8.81
C PHE A 27 -6.60 7.58 8.51
N HIS A 28 -6.18 6.71 9.44
CA HIS A 28 -6.35 5.26 9.28
C HIS A 28 -7.83 4.82 9.31
N LEU A 29 -8.69 5.53 10.04
CA LEU A 29 -10.14 5.28 10.05
C LEU A 29 -10.78 5.74 8.74
N VAL A 30 -10.35 6.90 8.21
CA VAL A 30 -10.77 7.38 6.90
C VAL A 30 -10.42 6.36 5.82
N LEU A 31 -9.18 5.84 5.84
CA LEU A 31 -8.75 4.82 4.91
C LEU A 31 -9.52 3.48 5.08
N SER A 32 -9.81 3.08 6.31
CA SER A 32 -10.61 1.87 6.59
C SER A 32 -12.05 2.04 6.07
N GLY A 33 -12.67 3.19 6.32
CA GLY A 33 -14.00 3.53 5.79
C GLY A 33 -14.00 3.59 4.26
N LEU A 34 -12.94 4.14 3.66
CA LEU A 34 -12.75 4.17 2.22
C LEU A 34 -12.74 2.76 1.63
N VAL A 35 -12.02 1.82 2.23
CA VAL A 35 -11.96 0.43 1.76
C VAL A 35 -13.29 -0.30 1.97
N LEU A 36 -13.98 -0.03 3.07
CA LEU A 36 -15.26 -0.67 3.40
C LEU A 36 -16.40 -0.20 2.47
N PHE A 37 -16.51 1.12 2.27
CA PHE A 37 -17.62 1.73 1.51
C PHE A 37 -17.27 2.04 0.06
N GLY A 38 -15.99 2.09 -0.29
CA GLY A 38 -15.51 2.40 -1.65
C GLY A 38 -16.12 1.53 -2.75
N PRO A 39 -16.33 0.21 -2.55
CA PRO A 39 -17.02 -0.62 -3.54
C PRO A 39 -18.44 -0.14 -3.89
N ALA A 40 -19.15 0.54 -2.98
CA ALA A 40 -20.47 1.10 -3.28
C ALA A 40 -20.43 2.19 -4.36
N LEU A 41 -19.26 2.82 -4.59
CA LEU A 41 -19.07 3.77 -5.68
C LEU A 41 -19.20 3.11 -7.06
N SER A 42 -19.04 1.79 -7.16
CA SER A 42 -19.20 1.09 -8.43
C SER A 42 -20.63 1.20 -8.99
N LEU A 43 -21.63 1.50 -8.16
CA LEU A 43 -23.02 1.70 -8.59
C LEU A 43 -23.21 3.00 -9.38
N TRP A 44 -22.30 3.96 -9.23
CA TRP A 44 -22.41 5.31 -9.80
C TRP A 44 -21.38 5.58 -10.89
N VAL A 45 -20.33 4.78 -10.97
CA VAL A 45 -19.21 5.00 -11.90
C VAL A 45 -19.49 4.34 -13.25
N SER A 46 -19.33 5.11 -14.32
CA SER A 46 -19.49 4.63 -15.70
C SER A 46 -18.38 3.65 -16.08
N HIS A 47 -18.77 2.50 -16.62
CA HIS A 47 -17.85 1.48 -17.15
C HIS A 47 -17.07 1.92 -18.40
N TYR A 48 -17.37 3.09 -18.98
CA TYR A 48 -16.71 3.62 -20.19
C TYR A 48 -15.50 4.52 -19.88
N SER A 49 -15.15 4.70 -18.61
CA SER A 49 -13.96 5.47 -18.21
C SER A 49 -12.66 4.80 -18.67
N ILE A 50 -11.64 5.58 -19.02
CA ILE A 50 -10.28 5.10 -19.37
C ILE A 50 -9.72 4.18 -18.28
N PHE A 51 -10.10 4.42 -17.01
CA PHE A 51 -9.67 3.62 -15.85
C PHE A 51 -10.49 2.34 -15.61
N ALA A 52 -11.61 2.15 -16.32
CA ALA A 52 -12.41 0.91 -16.24
C ALA A 52 -11.74 -0.27 -16.95
N ASN A 53 -10.77 0.00 -17.84
CA ASN A 53 -10.07 -1.06 -18.55
C ASN A 53 -8.94 -1.67 -17.71
N LYS A 54 -9.17 -2.88 -17.18
CA LYS A 54 -8.19 -3.63 -16.36
C LYS A 54 -6.88 -3.94 -17.09
N SER A 55 -6.86 -3.87 -18.43
CA SER A 55 -5.66 -4.12 -19.24
C SER A 55 -4.79 -2.88 -19.44
N HIS A 56 -5.19 -1.70 -18.96
CA HIS A 56 -4.40 -0.48 -19.12
C HIS A 56 -3.01 -0.64 -18.48
N TYR A 57 -1.99 -0.70 -19.32
CA TYR A 57 -0.61 -1.00 -18.94
C TYR A 57 -0.06 -0.02 -17.91
N LEU A 58 -0.33 1.28 -18.11
CA LEU A 58 0.14 2.36 -17.24
C LEU A 58 -0.37 2.18 -15.82
N TYR A 59 -1.68 1.95 -15.64
CA TYR A 59 -2.30 1.72 -14.34
C TYR A 59 -1.66 0.52 -13.63
N ARG A 60 -1.55 -0.63 -14.31
CA ARG A 60 -1.01 -1.86 -13.71
C ARG A 60 0.47 -1.74 -13.33
N LYS A 61 1.29 -1.18 -14.22
CA LYS A 61 2.73 -1.03 -13.96
C LYS A 61 2.97 -0.01 -12.85
N PHE A 62 2.21 1.08 -12.87
CA PHE A 62 2.36 2.14 -11.90
C PHE A 62 1.93 1.69 -10.49
N LEU A 63 0.80 1.01 -10.36
CA LEU A 63 0.38 0.37 -9.10
C LEU A 63 1.44 -0.56 -8.53
N ARG A 64 1.98 -1.47 -9.34
CA ARG A 64 3.02 -2.41 -8.91
C ARG A 64 4.32 -1.72 -8.51
N SER A 65 4.61 -0.56 -9.11
CA SER A 65 5.77 0.26 -8.75
C SER A 65 5.58 1.12 -7.49
N GLY A 66 4.40 1.07 -6.85
CA GLY A 66 4.03 2.01 -5.79
C GLY A 66 4.96 1.98 -4.57
N TRP A 67 5.47 0.80 -4.21
CA TRP A 67 6.48 0.68 -3.16
C TRP A 67 7.79 1.40 -3.52
N GLY A 68 8.24 1.27 -4.77
CA GLY A 68 9.49 1.88 -5.25
C GLY A 68 9.43 3.41 -5.20
N TRP A 69 8.34 4.00 -5.72
CA TRP A 69 8.14 5.45 -5.65
C TRP A 69 8.03 5.96 -4.22
N THR A 70 7.33 5.23 -3.36
CA THR A 70 7.22 5.56 -1.94
C THR A 70 8.59 5.54 -1.27
N CYS A 71 9.41 4.52 -1.52
CA CYS A 71 10.79 4.45 -1.02
C CYS A 71 11.66 5.62 -1.50
N ILE A 72 11.59 5.97 -2.78
CA ILE A 72 12.40 7.05 -3.37
C ILE A 72 12.04 8.39 -2.73
N PHE A 73 10.75 8.78 -2.75
CA PHE A 73 10.34 10.10 -2.29
C PHE A 73 10.33 10.19 -0.76
N ALA A 74 9.70 9.24 -0.07
CA ALA A 74 9.66 9.26 1.40
C ALA A 74 11.05 9.04 2.00
N GLY A 75 11.86 8.15 1.41
CA GLY A 75 13.24 7.94 1.82
C GLY A 75 14.09 9.21 1.64
N SER A 76 14.04 9.85 0.47
CA SER A 76 14.77 11.10 0.23
C SER A 76 14.33 12.21 1.20
N PHE A 77 13.01 12.34 1.44
CA PHE A 77 12.48 13.30 2.40
C PHE A 77 12.98 13.04 3.83
N VAL A 78 12.87 11.79 4.31
CA VAL A 78 13.35 11.39 5.64
C VAL A 78 14.86 11.64 5.74
N PHE A 79 15.64 11.21 4.76
CA PHE A 79 17.09 11.40 4.75
C PHE A 79 17.46 12.89 4.87
N LEU A 80 16.91 13.75 3.99
CA LEU A 80 17.23 15.18 4.02
C LEU A 80 16.73 15.87 5.30
N LEU A 81 15.55 15.51 5.82
CA LEU A 81 15.02 16.08 7.06
C LEU A 81 15.97 15.81 8.24
N TYR A 82 16.31 14.54 8.47
CA TYR A 82 17.15 14.17 9.62
C TYR A 82 18.62 14.58 9.44
N PHE A 83 19.16 14.48 8.21
CA PHE A 83 20.51 14.94 7.93
C PHE A 83 20.66 16.45 8.14
N SER A 84 19.65 17.24 7.77
CA SER A 84 19.66 18.71 7.97
C SER A 84 19.67 19.10 9.45
N VAL A 85 19.03 18.31 10.32
CA VAL A 85 18.91 18.59 11.76
C VAL A 85 20.08 18.06 12.56
N GLN A 86 20.49 16.81 12.34
CA GLN A 86 21.46 16.12 13.21
C GLN A 86 22.87 16.04 12.61
N ARG A 87 23.03 16.34 11.31
CA ARG A 87 24.31 16.25 10.55
C ARG A 87 25.05 14.92 10.66
N SER A 88 24.40 13.85 11.12
CA SER A 88 24.99 12.52 11.24
C SER A 88 24.35 11.52 10.28
N LEU A 89 25.19 10.78 9.56
CA LEU A 89 24.74 9.78 8.59
C LEU A 89 24.14 8.56 9.28
N ALA A 90 24.76 8.09 10.37
CA ALA A 90 24.31 6.90 11.11
C ALA A 90 22.88 7.05 11.64
N LEU A 91 22.53 8.22 12.19
CA LEU A 91 21.20 8.46 12.75
C LEU A 91 20.16 8.65 11.62
N SER A 92 20.54 9.29 10.52
CA SER A 92 19.69 9.41 9.33
C SER A 92 19.39 8.05 8.70
N LEU A 93 20.40 7.17 8.59
CA LEU A 93 20.24 5.79 8.09
C LEU A 93 19.35 4.95 9.01
N ARG A 94 19.43 5.16 10.33
CA ARG A 94 18.50 4.54 11.29
C ARG A 94 17.05 4.96 11.03
N HIS A 95 16.79 6.22 10.72
CA HIS A 95 15.43 6.65 10.39
C HIS A 95 14.94 6.09 9.04
N LEU A 96 15.85 5.87 8.09
CA LEU A 96 15.56 5.19 6.82
C LEU A 96 15.27 3.69 6.99
N SER A 97 15.83 3.04 8.03
CA SER A 97 15.57 1.62 8.27
C SER A 97 14.09 1.32 8.51
N ARG A 98 13.27 2.33 8.89
CA ARG A 98 11.80 2.22 8.98
C ARG A 98 11.13 1.87 7.66
N LEU A 99 11.64 2.40 6.55
CA LEU A 99 11.14 2.05 5.22
C LEU A 99 11.57 0.63 4.85
N VAL A 100 12.80 0.24 5.21
CA VAL A 100 13.30 -1.12 4.98
C VAL A 100 12.46 -2.14 5.73
N THR A 101 12.20 -1.95 7.03
CA THR A 101 11.36 -2.84 7.84
C THR A 101 9.92 -2.91 7.32
N ALA A 102 9.35 -1.79 6.87
CA ALA A 102 8.03 -1.80 6.22
C ALA A 102 8.03 -2.59 4.90
N GLY A 103 9.10 -2.49 4.10
CA GLY A 103 9.26 -3.26 2.87
C GLY A 103 9.43 -4.74 3.13
N LEU A 104 10.23 -5.12 4.13
CA LEU A 104 10.39 -6.51 4.56
C LEU A 104 9.08 -7.09 5.07
N LEU A 105 8.33 -6.34 5.87
CA LEU A 105 7.01 -6.75 6.35
C LEU A 105 6.04 -6.98 5.18
N TRP A 106 6.01 -6.07 4.21
CA TRP A 106 5.21 -6.20 3.00
C TRP A 106 5.56 -7.45 2.19
N VAL A 107 6.84 -7.68 1.93
CA VAL A 107 7.32 -8.88 1.24
C VAL A 107 6.97 -10.15 2.02
N GLY A 108 7.14 -10.13 3.34
CA GLY A 108 6.78 -11.25 4.23
C GLY A 108 5.29 -11.59 4.15
N PHE A 109 4.40 -10.59 4.24
CA PHE A 109 2.97 -10.80 4.08
C PHE A 109 2.60 -11.33 2.70
N ARG A 110 3.19 -10.81 1.62
CA ARG A 110 2.94 -11.34 0.26
C ARG A 110 3.35 -12.80 0.12
N ARG A 111 4.49 -13.18 0.69
CA ARG A 111 4.94 -14.59 0.71
C ARG A 111 3.99 -15.45 1.53
N ALA A 112 3.58 -15.01 2.72
CA ALA A 112 2.64 -15.74 3.56
C ALA A 112 1.28 -15.92 2.87
N LEU A 113 0.76 -14.87 2.22
CA LEU A 113 -0.49 -14.94 1.45
C LEU A 113 -0.38 -15.89 0.26
N SER A 114 0.74 -15.89 -0.45
CA SER A 114 0.98 -16.84 -1.55
C SER A 114 1.04 -18.29 -1.05
N LEU A 115 1.62 -18.54 0.12
CA LEU A 115 1.62 -19.87 0.74
C LEU A 115 0.22 -20.28 1.19
N LEU A 116 -0.53 -19.36 1.81
CA LEU A 116 -1.90 -19.60 2.23
C LEU A 116 -2.81 -19.87 1.02
N GLU A 117 -2.63 -19.15 -0.06
CA GLU A 117 -3.37 -19.37 -1.29
C GLU A 117 -3.07 -20.75 -1.86
N ASN A 118 -1.79 -21.15 -1.94
CA ASN A 118 -1.39 -22.49 -2.38
C ASN A 118 -1.93 -23.60 -1.47
N ALA A 119 -2.02 -23.35 -0.16
CA ALA A 119 -2.52 -24.33 0.80
C ALA A 119 -4.06 -24.46 0.81
N THR A 120 -4.77 -23.37 0.52
CA THR A 120 -6.25 -23.33 0.54
C THR A 120 -6.87 -23.53 -0.84
N GLY A 121 -6.08 -23.38 -1.89
CA GLY A 121 -6.56 -23.49 -3.26
C GLY A 121 -6.63 -24.91 -3.77
N SER A 122 -7.40 -25.08 -4.83
CA SER A 122 -7.64 -26.35 -5.50
C SER A 122 -7.53 -26.16 -7.01
N CYS A 123 -6.94 -27.15 -7.67
CA CYS A 123 -6.79 -27.16 -9.11
C CYS A 123 -7.90 -27.98 -9.76
N TYR A 124 -8.49 -27.48 -10.83
CA TYR A 124 -9.60 -28.10 -11.53
C TYR A 124 -9.31 -28.25 -13.01
N GLU A 125 -9.43 -29.47 -13.53
CA GLU A 125 -9.34 -29.73 -14.97
C GLU A 125 -10.74 -29.69 -15.61
N PRO A 126 -10.96 -28.89 -16.67
CA PRO A 126 -12.23 -28.86 -17.38
C PRO A 126 -12.41 -30.12 -18.25
N LEU A 127 -13.44 -30.93 -17.94
CA LEU A 127 -13.69 -32.24 -18.57
C LEU A 127 -14.03 -32.19 -20.09
N ARG A 128 -14.13 -31.00 -20.70
CA ARG A 128 -14.25 -30.89 -22.17
C ARG A 128 -13.00 -31.37 -22.90
N ALA A 129 -11.82 -31.34 -22.26
CA ALA A 129 -10.56 -31.78 -22.85
C ALA A 129 -10.36 -33.31 -22.83
N SER A 130 -10.89 -34.01 -21.84
CA SER A 130 -10.75 -35.47 -21.72
C SER A 130 -11.72 -36.23 -22.63
N LEU A 131 -12.92 -35.70 -22.87
CA LEU A 131 -13.90 -36.29 -23.80
C LEU A 131 -13.49 -36.16 -25.27
N SER A 132 -12.63 -35.20 -25.63
CA SER A 132 -12.05 -35.11 -26.99
C SER A 132 -10.96 -36.14 -27.27
N GLY A 133 -10.40 -36.78 -26.24
CA GLY A 133 -9.32 -37.76 -26.38
C GLY A 133 -9.77 -39.23 -26.42
N GLN A 134 -11.03 -39.55 -26.11
CA GLN A 134 -11.38 -40.93 -25.73
C GLN A 134 -12.77 -41.47 -26.15
N LEU A 135 -13.58 -40.79 -26.98
CA LEU A 135 -14.78 -41.45 -27.52
C LEU A 135 -14.61 -41.97 -28.96
N PRO A 136 -14.72 -43.29 -29.18
CA PRO A 136 -15.21 -43.82 -30.45
C PRO A 136 -16.62 -43.28 -30.71
N GLN A 137 -16.92 -43.01 -31.98
CA GLN A 137 -18.25 -42.63 -32.44
C GLN A 137 -19.28 -43.69 -32.01
N GLY A 138 -20.10 -43.41 -31.00
CA GLY A 138 -21.26 -44.26 -30.70
C GLY A 138 -21.61 -44.38 -29.22
N LEU A 139 -22.19 -43.34 -28.63
CA LEU A 139 -23.19 -43.47 -27.56
C LEU A 139 -23.87 -42.11 -27.36
N GLY A 140 -24.98 -41.93 -28.07
CA GLY A 140 -25.95 -40.90 -27.75
C GLY A 140 -26.63 -41.24 -26.42
N GLY A 141 -26.85 -40.21 -25.60
CA GLY A 141 -27.82 -40.27 -24.51
C GLY A 141 -27.25 -40.29 -23.09
N VAL A 142 -26.60 -39.20 -22.66
CA VAL A 142 -26.78 -38.72 -21.28
C VAL A 142 -27.02 -37.22 -21.34
N GLY A 143 -28.29 -36.82 -21.23
CA GLY A 143 -28.68 -35.43 -21.07
C GLY A 143 -28.25 -34.91 -19.71
N VAL A 144 -27.00 -34.51 -19.57
CA VAL A 144 -26.58 -33.64 -18.46
C VAL A 144 -26.93 -32.22 -18.84
N GLY A 145 -27.78 -31.59 -18.04
CA GLY A 145 -28.31 -30.25 -18.27
C GLY A 145 -27.23 -29.25 -18.71
N VAL A 146 -27.54 -28.53 -19.77
CA VAL A 146 -26.78 -27.38 -20.29
C VAL A 146 -26.55 -26.40 -19.14
N GLY A 147 -25.33 -26.33 -18.61
CA GLY A 147 -25.00 -25.24 -17.68
C GLY A 147 -23.71 -25.34 -16.87
N GLN A 148 -23.17 -26.52 -16.56
CA GLN A 148 -21.97 -26.60 -15.70
C GLN A 148 -20.94 -27.59 -16.24
N PRO A 149 -19.71 -27.14 -16.59
CA PRO A 149 -18.64 -28.06 -16.95
C PRO A 149 -18.33 -28.94 -15.74
N LEU A 150 -18.28 -30.26 -15.95
CA LEU A 150 -17.71 -31.17 -14.97
C LEU A 150 -16.23 -30.80 -14.77
N LEU A 151 -15.80 -30.66 -13.52
CA LEU A 151 -14.46 -30.24 -13.13
C LEU A 151 -13.83 -31.37 -12.31
N LEU A 152 -12.70 -31.91 -12.79
CA LEU A 152 -11.96 -32.92 -12.05
C LEU A 152 -10.99 -32.23 -11.07
N LEU A 153 -11.09 -32.57 -9.79
CA LEU A 153 -10.27 -31.98 -8.73
C LEU A 153 -8.89 -32.65 -8.72
N HIS A 154 -7.84 -31.85 -8.90
CA HIS A 154 -6.46 -32.25 -8.67
C HIS A 154 -5.98 -31.72 -7.31
N GLU A 155 -5.77 -32.63 -6.38
CA GLU A 155 -5.31 -32.34 -5.02
C GLU A 155 -3.77 -32.28 -4.97
N GLY A 156 -3.21 -31.35 -4.18
CA GLY A 156 -1.76 -31.24 -3.96
C GLY A 156 -0.97 -30.45 -5.01
N GLU A 157 -1.62 -29.94 -6.07
CA GLU A 157 -0.96 -29.11 -7.09
C GLU A 157 -0.79 -27.66 -6.64
N SER A 158 0.37 -27.06 -6.93
CA SER A 158 0.59 -25.63 -6.70
C SER A 158 -0.13 -24.77 -7.75
N LYS A 159 -0.53 -23.54 -7.40
CA LYS A 159 -1.15 -22.60 -8.36
C LYS A 159 -0.37 -22.48 -9.66
N THR A 160 0.95 -22.38 -9.57
CA THR A 160 1.83 -22.23 -10.74
C THR A 160 1.84 -23.47 -11.64
N SER A 161 1.79 -24.67 -11.06
CA SER A 161 1.74 -25.91 -11.82
C SER A 161 0.36 -26.05 -12.49
N CYS A 162 -0.70 -25.81 -11.73
CA CYS A 162 -2.09 -25.81 -12.21
C CYS A 162 -2.29 -24.91 -13.44
N LEU A 163 -1.87 -23.65 -13.35
CA LEU A 163 -2.04 -22.69 -14.43
C LEU A 163 -1.15 -23.00 -15.65
N LYS A 164 0.04 -23.57 -15.43
CA LYS A 164 0.92 -24.01 -16.54
C LYS A 164 0.30 -25.15 -17.33
N SER A 165 -0.44 -26.03 -16.67
CA SER A 165 -1.15 -27.14 -17.31
C SER A 165 -2.48 -26.72 -17.97
N GLY A 166 -2.79 -25.42 -18.03
CA GLY A 166 -4.04 -24.92 -18.61
C GLY A 166 -5.29 -25.22 -17.76
N MET A 167 -5.10 -25.63 -16.50
CA MET A 167 -6.18 -25.93 -15.57
C MET A 167 -6.67 -24.66 -14.85
N LEU A 168 -7.84 -24.77 -14.24
CA LEU A 168 -8.49 -23.68 -13.51
C LEU A 168 -8.14 -23.74 -12.02
N TRP A 169 -7.59 -22.66 -11.48
CA TRP A 169 -7.32 -22.53 -10.06
C TRP A 169 -8.47 -21.82 -9.34
N ARG A 170 -8.90 -22.35 -8.19
CA ARG A 170 -9.78 -21.63 -7.26
C ARG A 170 -9.14 -21.63 -5.88
N GLY A 171 -8.89 -20.44 -5.35
CA GLY A 171 -8.30 -20.27 -4.03
C GLY A 171 -8.69 -18.94 -3.42
N TYR A 172 -8.36 -18.76 -2.14
CA TYR A 172 -8.64 -17.53 -1.43
C TYR A 172 -7.61 -16.46 -1.78
N GLU A 173 -7.92 -15.63 -2.78
CA GLU A 173 -7.04 -14.54 -3.21
C GLU A 173 -7.28 -13.28 -2.36
N VAL A 174 -6.22 -12.76 -1.72
CA VAL A 174 -6.26 -11.46 -1.06
C VAL A 174 -5.72 -10.39 -2.00
N SER A 175 -6.35 -9.20 -2.02
CA SER A 175 -5.92 -8.12 -2.92
C SER A 175 -4.57 -7.53 -2.48
N GLU A 176 -3.49 -7.92 -3.17
CA GLU A 176 -2.15 -7.36 -2.96
C GLU A 176 -2.09 -5.86 -3.26
N ASP A 177 -2.88 -5.39 -4.24
CA ASP A 177 -2.91 -3.98 -4.64
C ASP A 177 -3.54 -3.10 -3.56
N ALA A 178 -4.67 -3.52 -2.98
CA ALA A 178 -5.30 -2.81 -1.86
C ALA A 178 -4.39 -2.80 -0.63
N PHE A 179 -3.70 -3.92 -0.35
CA PHE A 179 -2.72 -4.00 0.72
C PHE A 179 -1.57 -3.00 0.53
N LEU A 180 -0.92 -3.02 -0.63
CA LEU A 180 0.20 -2.14 -0.92
C LEU A 180 -0.20 -0.65 -0.84
N LEU A 181 -1.31 -0.28 -1.48
CA LEU A 181 -1.78 1.11 -1.48
C LEU A 181 -2.10 1.60 -0.07
N CYS A 182 -2.80 0.79 0.74
CA CYS A 182 -3.12 1.18 2.11
C CYS A 182 -1.85 1.34 2.97
N LEU A 183 -0.90 0.41 2.85
CA LEU A 183 0.37 0.49 3.57
C LEU A 183 1.17 1.74 3.18
N CYS A 184 1.27 2.04 1.88
CA CYS A 184 1.97 3.23 1.37
C CYS A 184 1.31 4.53 1.84
N CYS A 185 -0.02 4.63 1.80
CA CYS A 185 -0.75 5.80 2.29
C CYS A 185 -0.47 6.06 3.78
N LEU A 186 -0.57 5.03 4.62
CA LEU A 186 -0.34 5.16 6.06
C LEU A 186 1.12 5.50 6.39
N LEU A 187 2.07 4.88 5.69
CA LEU A 187 3.50 5.18 5.83
C LEU A 187 3.80 6.62 5.46
N LEU A 188 3.35 7.08 4.29
CA LEU A 188 3.55 8.47 3.84
C LEU A 188 2.93 9.47 4.81
N ALA A 189 1.70 9.21 5.27
CA ALA A 189 1.02 10.07 6.23
C ALA A 189 1.80 10.20 7.55
N GLU A 190 2.31 9.11 8.12
CA GLU A 190 3.09 9.17 9.36
C GLU A 190 4.47 9.83 9.18
N GLU A 191 5.21 9.49 8.11
CA GLU A 191 6.54 10.05 7.90
C GLU A 191 6.50 11.55 7.60
N THR A 192 5.49 12.01 6.85
CA THR A 192 5.35 13.43 6.49
C THR A 192 4.69 14.27 7.58
N ALA A 193 3.89 13.68 8.47
CA ALA A 193 3.24 14.39 9.58
C ALA A 193 4.22 15.05 10.57
N VAL A 194 5.49 14.62 10.60
CA VAL A 194 6.53 15.23 11.45
C VAL A 194 6.90 16.63 10.98
N PHE A 195 6.66 16.96 9.72
CA PHE A 195 7.12 18.22 9.13
C PHE A 195 6.38 19.46 9.65
N GLY A 196 5.08 19.34 9.98
CA GLY A 196 4.31 20.43 10.59
C GLY A 196 4.89 20.89 11.93
N PRO A 197 5.00 19.99 12.92
CA PRO A 197 5.65 20.28 14.20
C PRO A 197 7.09 20.79 14.05
N TYR A 198 7.86 20.24 13.10
CA TYR A 198 9.22 20.71 12.80
C TYR A 198 9.26 22.20 12.41
N LEU A 199 8.39 22.61 11.50
CA LEU A 199 8.30 24.01 11.07
C LEU A 199 7.78 24.92 12.20
N ALA A 200 6.82 24.45 12.99
CA ALA A 200 6.28 25.19 14.13
C ALA A 200 7.34 25.47 15.22
N LEU A 201 8.36 24.62 15.32
CA LEU A 201 9.49 24.78 16.23
C LEU A 201 10.62 25.66 15.65
N GLY A 202 10.43 26.27 14.49
CA GLY A 202 11.44 27.13 13.85
C GLY A 202 12.50 26.36 13.05
N GLY A 203 12.21 25.11 12.67
CA GLY A 203 13.11 24.29 11.86
C GLY A 203 13.45 24.93 10.50
N VAL A 204 14.75 25.00 10.19
CA VAL A 204 15.23 25.52 8.91
C VAL A 204 14.79 24.60 7.77
N SER A 205 14.16 25.16 6.75
CA SER A 205 13.57 24.40 5.64
C SER A 205 13.94 25.05 4.31
N GLY A 206 15.02 24.54 3.71
CA GLY A 206 15.43 24.93 2.37
C GLY A 206 14.44 24.47 1.29
N ALA A 207 14.52 25.08 0.10
CA ALA A 207 13.66 24.74 -1.03
C ALA A 207 13.66 23.24 -1.39
N PRO A 208 14.81 22.51 -1.40
CA PRO A 208 14.81 21.08 -1.73
C PRO A 208 13.96 20.22 -0.79
N LEU A 209 14.03 20.49 0.53
CA LEU A 209 13.26 19.76 1.54
C LEU A 209 11.76 20.01 1.37
N ARG A 210 11.37 21.27 1.10
CA ARG A 210 9.98 21.66 0.86
C ARG A 210 9.42 21.02 -0.41
N LEU A 211 10.20 20.99 -1.49
CA LEU A 211 9.82 20.33 -2.74
C LEU A 211 9.63 18.81 -2.55
N LEU A 212 10.56 18.13 -1.86
CA LEU A 212 10.41 16.70 -1.55
C LEU A 212 9.20 16.40 -0.68
N PHE A 213 8.91 17.25 0.31
CA PHE A 213 7.69 17.14 1.10
C PHE A 213 6.45 17.23 0.21
N LEU A 214 6.38 18.23 -0.69
CA LEU A 214 5.25 18.36 -1.62
C LEU A 214 5.13 17.18 -2.58
N PHE A 215 6.24 16.61 -3.05
CA PHE A 215 6.21 15.37 -3.83
C PHE A 215 5.63 14.20 -3.02
N CYS A 216 5.95 14.09 -1.73
CA CYS A 216 5.35 13.08 -0.85
C CYS A 216 3.83 13.30 -0.66
N VAL A 217 3.39 14.55 -0.51
CA VAL A 217 1.96 14.90 -0.39
C VAL A 217 1.22 14.59 -1.69
N PHE A 218 1.79 14.95 -2.84
CA PHE A 218 1.24 14.61 -4.14
C PHE A 218 1.13 13.09 -4.32
N LEU A 219 2.19 12.36 -3.95
CA LEU A 219 2.23 10.91 -4.04
C LEU A 219 1.19 10.25 -3.13
N LEU A 220 0.99 10.76 -1.91
CA LEU A 220 -0.08 10.32 -0.99
C LEU A 220 -1.46 10.50 -1.63
N GLY A 221 -1.74 11.69 -2.17
CA GLY A 221 -3.02 11.96 -2.85
C GLY A 221 -3.23 11.03 -4.05
N LEU A 222 -2.18 10.78 -4.82
CA LEU A 222 -2.19 9.85 -5.93
C LEU A 222 -2.46 8.41 -5.49
N TRP A 223 -1.90 7.93 -4.38
CA TRP A 223 -2.20 6.58 -3.87
C TRP A 223 -3.64 6.46 -3.39
N VAL A 224 -4.18 7.48 -2.73
CA VAL A 224 -5.60 7.53 -2.35
C VAL A 224 -6.49 7.52 -3.59
N PHE A 225 -6.14 8.29 -4.62
CA PHE A 225 -6.85 8.29 -5.90
C PHE A 225 -6.82 6.92 -6.57
N LEU A 226 -5.66 6.26 -6.65
CA LEU A 226 -5.56 4.91 -7.22
C LEU A 226 -6.33 3.87 -6.41
N LEU A 227 -6.36 4.01 -5.08
CA LEU A 227 -7.18 3.15 -4.22
C LEU A 227 -8.67 3.35 -4.50
N LEU A 228 -9.12 4.60 -4.65
CA LEU A 228 -10.49 4.92 -5.08
C LEU A 228 -10.81 4.31 -6.44
N CYS A 229 -9.93 4.46 -7.43
CA CYS A 229 -10.10 3.85 -8.75
C CYS A 229 -10.22 2.34 -8.66
N LEU A 230 -9.36 1.68 -7.87
CA LEU A 230 -9.38 0.25 -7.65
C LEU A 230 -10.71 -0.23 -7.05
N LEU A 231 -11.19 0.46 -6.01
CA LEU A 231 -12.43 0.11 -5.31
C LEU A 231 -13.67 0.38 -6.16
N ALA A 232 -13.69 1.47 -6.93
CA ALA A 232 -14.85 1.86 -7.72
C ALA A 232 -14.99 1.08 -9.04
N HIS A 233 -13.88 0.85 -9.76
CA HIS A 233 -13.93 0.20 -11.09
C HIS A 233 -13.75 -1.31 -11.02
N PHE A 234 -13.10 -1.83 -9.97
CA PHE A 234 -12.83 -3.26 -9.81
C PHE A 234 -13.24 -3.75 -8.42
N PRO A 235 -14.51 -3.60 -8.01
CA PRO A 235 -14.95 -4.04 -6.69
C PRO A 235 -14.79 -5.56 -6.54
N GLN A 236 -14.01 -5.99 -5.55
CA GLN A 236 -13.80 -7.39 -5.20
C GLN A 236 -13.92 -7.55 -3.68
N PHE A 237 -15.12 -7.86 -3.23
CA PHE A 237 -15.42 -8.13 -1.82
C PHE A 237 -15.41 -9.64 -1.55
N PRO A 238 -14.78 -10.15 -0.48
CA PRO A 238 -14.09 -9.43 0.61
C PRO A 238 -12.57 -9.24 0.41
N THR A 239 -12.03 -9.62 -0.75
CA THR A 239 -10.57 -9.71 -0.97
C THR A 239 -9.85 -8.37 -0.83
N GLN A 240 -10.46 -7.27 -1.28
CA GLN A 240 -9.95 -5.91 -1.12
C GLN A 240 -10.04 -5.41 0.32
N LEU A 241 -11.10 -5.78 1.04
CA LEU A 241 -11.27 -5.45 2.45
C LEU A 241 -10.15 -6.08 3.28
N LEU A 242 -9.85 -7.35 3.04
CA LEU A 242 -8.73 -8.02 3.71
C LEU A 242 -7.37 -7.42 3.36
N GLY A 243 -7.16 -7.07 2.08
CA GLY A 243 -5.94 -6.38 1.67
C GLY A 243 -5.75 -5.07 2.44
N GLY A 244 -6.78 -4.22 2.48
CA GLY A 244 -6.76 -2.97 3.24
C GLY A 244 -6.58 -3.17 4.76
N ALA A 245 -7.23 -4.19 5.33
CA ALA A 245 -7.06 -4.55 6.74
C ALA A 245 -5.63 -4.98 7.06
N LEU A 246 -5.00 -5.81 6.22
CA LEU A 246 -3.59 -6.18 6.38
C LEU A 246 -2.65 -4.98 6.26
N GLY A 247 -2.96 -4.02 5.38
CA GLY A 247 -2.24 -2.74 5.31
C GLY A 247 -2.32 -1.96 6.62
N CYS A 248 -3.52 -1.85 7.19
CA CYS A 248 -3.74 -1.18 8.47
C CYS A 248 -3.06 -1.91 9.63
N LEU A 249 -3.14 -3.24 9.68
CA LEU A 249 -2.50 -4.06 10.70
C LEU A 249 -0.98 -3.96 10.61
N GLY A 250 -0.40 -4.07 9.41
CA GLY A 250 1.04 -3.93 9.20
C GLY A 250 1.54 -2.56 9.66
N TRP A 251 0.82 -1.49 9.31
CA TRP A 251 1.12 -0.15 9.83
C TRP A 251 1.01 -0.06 11.35
N ARG A 252 -0.08 -0.58 11.96
CA ARG A 252 -0.25 -0.58 13.42
C ARG A 252 0.88 -1.33 14.12
N SER A 253 1.23 -2.51 13.64
CA SER A 253 2.32 -3.33 14.20
C SER A 253 3.65 -2.56 14.19
N LEU A 254 3.96 -1.86 13.10
CA LEU A 254 5.20 -1.07 12.99
C LEU A 254 5.13 0.22 13.80
N TYR A 255 4.23 1.14 13.45
CA TYR A 255 4.23 2.51 13.98
C TYR A 255 3.63 2.61 15.38
N GLN A 256 2.59 1.82 15.67
CA GLN A 256 1.89 1.83 16.96
C GLN A 256 2.37 0.72 17.91
N GLY A 257 3.14 -0.26 17.43
CA GLY A 257 3.76 -1.30 18.25
C GLY A 257 5.26 -1.11 18.34
N TRP A 258 5.99 -1.65 17.37
CA TRP A 258 7.44 -1.81 17.41
C TRP A 258 8.19 -0.49 17.55
N TYR A 259 7.86 0.53 16.76
CA TYR A 259 8.54 1.83 16.80
C TYR A 259 8.24 2.61 18.07
N ARG A 260 7.21 2.22 18.84
CA ARG A 260 6.93 2.82 20.15
C ARG A 260 7.90 2.39 21.25
N LEU A 261 8.58 1.26 21.09
CA LEU A 261 9.54 0.72 22.06
C LEU A 261 10.80 1.58 22.21
N GLY A 262 10.90 2.67 21.45
CA GLY A 262 11.99 3.63 21.55
C GLY A 262 13.21 3.24 20.71
N PRO A 263 14.21 4.12 20.62
CA PRO A 263 15.40 3.87 19.84
C PRO A 263 16.30 2.84 20.55
N SER A 264 16.31 1.59 20.08
CA SER A 264 17.31 0.55 20.44
C SER A 264 18.11 0.07 19.21
N TRP A 265 19.11 -0.79 19.38
CA TRP A 265 19.87 -1.40 18.26
C TRP A 265 18.96 -2.05 17.20
N TYR A 266 17.83 -2.61 17.62
CA TYR A 266 16.85 -3.28 16.77
C TYR A 266 15.62 -2.41 16.44
N CYS A 267 15.43 -1.26 17.09
CA CYS A 267 14.29 -0.36 16.88
C CYS A 267 14.73 1.00 16.35
N PRO A 268 14.18 1.46 15.21
CA PRO A 268 14.49 2.80 14.71
C PRO A 268 13.85 3.95 15.51
N GLY A 269 12.79 3.67 16.28
CA GLY A 269 12.03 4.65 17.05
C GLY A 269 10.93 5.35 16.23
N ARG A 270 10.09 6.14 16.91
CA ARG A 270 8.94 6.82 16.26
C ARG A 270 9.37 7.98 15.36
N PRO A 271 8.56 8.32 14.34
CA PRO A 271 8.72 9.57 13.60
C PRO A 271 8.77 10.79 14.55
N GLY A 272 9.76 11.66 14.36
CA GLY A 272 9.94 12.90 15.15
C GLY A 272 10.76 12.74 16.43
N VAL A 273 11.12 11.52 16.84
CA VAL A 273 12.03 11.28 17.97
C VAL A 273 13.42 11.84 17.62
N GLY A 274 14.01 12.63 18.52
CA GLY A 274 15.29 13.30 18.32
C GLY A 274 15.17 14.66 17.61
N LEU A 275 14.10 14.89 16.85
CA LEU A 275 13.84 16.17 16.17
C LEU A 275 13.09 17.14 17.10
N LEU A 276 12.03 16.67 17.75
CA LEU A 276 11.22 17.48 18.69
C LEU A 276 11.94 17.69 20.04
N THR A 277 12.65 16.66 20.53
CA THR A 277 13.39 16.73 21.79
C THR A 277 14.57 17.71 21.74
N THR A 278 15.26 17.81 20.60
CA THR A 278 16.41 18.73 20.45
C THR A 278 15.93 20.19 20.34
N ALA A 279 14.83 20.43 19.64
CA ALA A 279 14.24 21.76 19.51
C ALA A 279 13.65 22.29 20.84
N GLU A 280 13.01 21.43 21.64
CA GLU A 280 12.54 21.80 22.98
C GLU A 280 13.70 22.14 23.94
N LYS A 281 14.84 21.45 23.81
CA LYS A 281 16.04 21.74 24.61
C LYS A 281 16.68 23.08 24.22
N GLY A 282 16.66 23.42 22.94
CA GLY A 282 17.12 24.73 22.45
C GLY A 282 16.28 25.89 22.99
N ARG A 283 14.95 25.73 23.07
CA ARG A 283 14.02 26.75 23.59
C ARG A 283 14.08 26.95 25.11
N ARG A 284 14.52 25.94 25.87
CA ARG A 284 14.64 26.00 27.33
C ARG A 284 15.92 26.70 27.80
N ASN A 285 16.89 26.84 26.89
CA ASN A 285 18.21 27.43 27.15
C ASN A 285 18.32 28.88 26.64
N THR A 286 17.21 29.49 26.22
CA THR A 286 17.04 30.87 25.76
C THR A 286 15.97 31.54 26.59
#